data_AF-A0A929INN7-F1
#
_entry.id   AF-A0A929INN7-F1
#
_cell.length_a   1.000
_cell.length_b   1.000
_cell.length_c   1.000
_cell.angle_alpha   90.00
_cell.angle_beta   90.00
_cell.angle_gamma   90.00
#
_symmetry.space_group_name_H-M   'P 1'
#
loop_
_entity.id
_entity.type
_entity.pdbx_description
1 polymer ?
#
loop_
_entity_poly.entity_id
_entity_poly.type
_entity_poly.pdbx_seq_one_letter_code
_entity_poly.pdbx_strand_id
1 'polypeptide(L)'
;VIRPSYVLGGRAMEIVHDLEGLRRYMTNAVKVSGKNPVLIDSYLRDAIEVDVDALCDGTQVYVAGIMEHIEEAGIHSGDSACSLPPYSLRDDVIAEIRRQTEAMAHALGVVGLMNVQYAVKDGDIYVLEVNPRASRTVPFVAKATGIPIAKIAARIMAGEKLANFGIDQPGPPKLDHVAVKEAVFPFARFPGVDVVLGPEMKSTGEVMGLDRDFGRAFAKSQLGAGVDLPDSGTVFVSVRDHDKQAILGPARDLLGMGFRLIATRGTADFLSEQGLTVDRVNKVLEGSPHIVDAIIDGEVQMVVNTTEGAKSIEDSFSLRRTALTSGIPYYTTIAGARATVRAIQAMKNGSLEVASLQSYFKGAE
;
A
#
# COMPACT_ATOMS: atom_id res chain seq x y z
N VAL A 1 -7.40 -3.09 -16.72
CA VAL A 1 -5.97 -2.72 -16.66
C VAL A 1 -5.33 -3.18 -17.96
N ILE A 2 -4.53 -2.33 -18.59
CA ILE A 2 -3.75 -2.70 -19.77
C ILE A 2 -2.31 -2.91 -19.33
N ARG A 3 -1.74 -4.08 -19.64
CA ARG A 3 -0.40 -4.50 -19.19
C ARG A 3 0.50 -4.89 -20.36
N PRO A 4 1.60 -4.17 -20.60
CA PRO A 4 2.64 -4.62 -21.53
C PRO A 4 3.31 -5.90 -21.05
N SER A 5 3.75 -6.75 -21.97
CA SER A 5 4.59 -7.92 -21.64
C SER A 5 6.05 -7.52 -21.38
N TYR A 6 6.74 -8.28 -20.53
CA TYR A 6 8.19 -8.15 -20.24
C TYR A 6 8.62 -6.79 -19.68
N VAL A 7 7.78 -6.16 -18.87
CA VAL A 7 8.12 -4.94 -18.12
C VAL A 7 8.21 -5.21 -16.63
N LEU A 8 9.05 -4.44 -15.94
CA LEU A 8 9.14 -4.40 -14.48
C LEU A 8 8.68 -3.03 -14.01
N GLY A 9 8.13 -2.95 -12.80
CA GLY A 9 7.68 -1.68 -12.22
C GLY A 9 6.37 -1.14 -12.78
N GLY A 10 5.59 -1.97 -13.48
CA GLY A 10 4.34 -1.53 -14.09
C GLY A 10 4.51 -0.52 -15.23
N ARG A 11 5.68 -0.46 -15.85
CA ARG A 11 6.00 0.52 -16.90
C ARG A 11 4.96 0.51 -18.01
N ALA A 12 4.39 1.68 -18.29
CA ALA A 12 3.31 1.86 -19.27
C ALA A 12 2.06 1.01 -19.02
N MET A 13 1.78 0.61 -17.78
CA MET A 13 0.47 0.10 -17.39
C MET A 13 -0.51 1.26 -17.21
N GLU A 14 -1.75 1.10 -17.66
CA GLU A 14 -2.80 2.11 -17.51
C GLU A 14 -4.14 1.46 -17.12
N ILE A 15 -4.87 2.12 -16.22
CA ILE A 15 -6.26 1.77 -15.95
C ILE A 15 -7.12 2.58 -16.91
N VAL A 16 -7.74 1.89 -17.85
CA VAL A 16 -8.59 2.48 -18.88
C VAL A 16 -10.05 2.21 -18.55
N HIS A 17 -10.87 3.25 -18.57
CA HIS A 17 -12.29 3.20 -18.19
C HIS A 17 -13.25 3.22 -19.39
N ASP A 18 -12.79 3.66 -20.55
CA ASP A 18 -13.60 3.82 -21.76
C ASP A 18 -12.83 3.46 -23.03
N LEU A 19 -13.57 3.36 -24.13
CA LEU A 19 -13.01 2.98 -25.43
C LEU A 19 -12.05 4.06 -26.00
N GLU A 20 -12.23 5.33 -25.64
CA GLU A 20 -11.38 6.42 -26.09
C GLU A 20 -9.99 6.34 -25.44
N GLY A 21 -9.95 6.09 -24.13
CA GLY A 21 -8.73 5.82 -23.38
C GLY A 21 -8.00 4.59 -23.92
N LEU A 22 -8.72 3.54 -24.30
CA LEU A 22 -8.11 2.33 -24.89
C LEU A 22 -7.44 2.68 -26.23
N ARG A 23 -8.11 3.42 -27.10
CA ARG A 23 -7.54 3.86 -28.38
C ARG A 23 -6.30 4.72 -28.17
N ARG A 24 -6.36 5.69 -27.27
CA ARG A 24 -5.23 6.57 -26.91
C ARG A 24 -4.03 5.76 -26.42
N TYR A 25 -4.27 4.80 -25.52
CA TYR A 25 -3.23 3.89 -25.04
C TYR A 25 -2.60 3.11 -26.20
N MET A 26 -3.42 2.50 -27.07
CA MET A 26 -2.93 1.70 -28.19
C MET A 26 -2.09 2.51 -29.20
N THR A 27 -2.38 3.80 -29.38
CA THR A 27 -1.60 4.69 -30.26
C THR A 27 -0.27 5.12 -29.64
N ASN A 28 -0.23 5.37 -28.33
CA ASN A 28 0.91 6.01 -27.67
C ASN A 28 1.85 5.01 -26.98
N ALA A 29 1.31 3.96 -26.34
CA ALA A 29 2.04 3.09 -25.41
C ALA A 29 2.51 1.75 -26.02
N VAL A 30 1.86 1.24 -27.08
CA VAL A 30 2.25 -0.02 -27.76
C VAL A 30 3.66 0.04 -28.35
N LYS A 31 4.23 1.23 -28.52
CA LYS A 31 5.65 1.41 -28.88
C LYS A 31 6.61 0.79 -27.86
N VAL A 32 6.20 0.64 -26.61
CA VAL A 32 7.01 0.09 -25.50
C VAL A 32 7.02 -1.44 -25.51
N SER A 33 5.94 -2.10 -25.96
CA SER A 33 5.82 -3.58 -25.95
C SER A 33 6.41 -4.28 -27.19
N GLY A 34 6.81 -3.51 -28.22
CA GLY A 34 7.38 -4.06 -29.44
C GLY A 34 6.41 -5.00 -30.16
N LYS A 35 6.81 -6.27 -30.35
CA LYS A 35 5.97 -7.32 -30.98
C LYS A 35 5.22 -8.19 -29.96
N ASN A 36 5.40 -7.96 -28.66
CA ASN A 36 4.81 -8.79 -27.63
C ASN A 36 3.33 -8.43 -27.42
N PRO A 37 2.49 -9.42 -27.04
CA PRO A 37 1.08 -9.16 -26.76
C PRO A 37 0.92 -8.18 -25.58
N VAL A 38 -0.20 -7.48 -25.59
CA VAL A 38 -0.64 -6.60 -24.50
C VAL A 38 -1.81 -7.31 -23.82
N LEU A 39 -1.74 -7.46 -22.51
CA LEU A 39 -2.80 -8.07 -21.70
C LEU A 39 -3.87 -7.03 -21.38
N ILE A 40 -5.13 -7.45 -21.45
CA ILE A 40 -6.29 -6.65 -21.05
C ILE A 40 -7.00 -7.43 -19.95
N ASP A 41 -6.87 -6.93 -18.73
CA ASP A 41 -7.46 -7.53 -17.54
C ASP A 41 -8.61 -6.68 -17.00
N SER A 42 -9.61 -7.34 -16.40
CA SER A 42 -10.61 -6.61 -15.61
C SER A 42 -9.94 -5.95 -14.41
N TYR A 43 -10.31 -4.71 -14.10
CA TYR A 43 -9.78 -4.01 -12.94
C TYR A 43 -10.54 -4.45 -11.67
N LEU A 44 -9.82 -5.08 -10.75
CA LEU A 44 -10.34 -5.52 -9.45
C LEU A 44 -10.32 -4.34 -8.46
N ARG A 45 -11.25 -3.40 -8.63
CA ARG A 45 -11.42 -2.26 -7.72
C ARG A 45 -11.70 -2.72 -6.29
N ASP A 46 -11.19 -2.00 -5.29
CA ASP A 46 -11.36 -2.24 -3.86
C ASP A 46 -10.82 -3.61 -3.39
N ALA A 47 -9.98 -4.25 -4.20
CA ALA A 47 -9.35 -5.51 -3.82
C ALA A 47 -8.08 -5.25 -2.99
N ILE A 48 -7.85 -6.10 -1.99
CA ILE A 48 -6.63 -6.07 -1.17
C ILE A 48 -5.52 -6.73 -1.99
N GLU A 49 -4.43 -6.02 -2.26
CA GLU A 49 -3.26 -6.61 -2.90
C GLU A 49 -2.38 -7.33 -1.87
N VAL A 50 -1.84 -8.49 -2.25
CA VAL A 50 -1.02 -9.33 -1.38
C VAL A 50 0.23 -9.77 -2.12
N ASP A 51 1.39 -9.53 -1.53
CA ASP A 51 2.66 -10.10 -1.99
C ASP A 51 3.03 -11.31 -1.13
N VAL A 52 3.52 -12.37 -1.78
CA VAL A 52 4.00 -13.57 -1.10
C VAL A 52 5.38 -13.93 -1.59
N ASP A 53 6.37 -13.91 -0.70
CA ASP A 53 7.71 -14.40 -0.98
C ASP A 53 7.87 -15.82 -0.45
N ALA A 54 8.39 -16.73 -1.30
CA ALA A 54 8.56 -18.13 -0.98
C ALA A 54 9.89 -18.70 -1.50
N LEU A 55 10.37 -19.74 -0.82
CA LEU A 55 11.52 -20.55 -1.21
C LEU A 55 11.04 -21.93 -1.67
N CYS A 56 11.65 -22.50 -2.70
CA CYS A 56 11.37 -23.88 -3.13
C CYS A 56 12.69 -24.59 -3.45
N ASP A 57 12.87 -25.83 -3.00
CA ASP A 57 14.04 -26.67 -3.33
C ASP A 57 13.76 -27.75 -4.40
N GLY A 58 12.67 -27.56 -5.13
CA GLY A 58 12.07 -28.50 -6.07
C GLY A 58 11.15 -29.53 -5.43
N THR A 59 11.21 -29.69 -4.11
CA THR A 59 10.42 -30.70 -3.36
C THR A 59 9.60 -30.11 -2.22
N GLN A 60 10.17 -29.19 -1.45
CA GLN A 60 9.52 -28.49 -0.35
C GLN A 60 9.43 -27.00 -0.67
N VAL A 61 8.35 -26.38 -0.20
CA VAL A 61 8.10 -24.95 -0.34
C VAL A 61 8.00 -24.34 1.05
N TYR A 62 8.66 -23.21 1.24
CA TYR A 62 8.61 -22.42 2.45
C TYR A 62 8.06 -21.03 2.11
N VAL A 63 6.84 -20.74 2.54
CA VAL A 63 6.23 -19.43 2.35
C VAL A 63 6.75 -18.49 3.44
N ALA A 64 7.75 -17.70 3.07
CA ALA A 64 8.57 -16.89 3.97
C ALA A 64 7.85 -15.66 4.50
N GLY A 65 6.98 -15.05 3.70
CA GLY A 65 6.22 -13.88 4.12
C GLY A 65 4.99 -13.68 3.25
N ILE A 66 3.86 -13.39 3.89
CA ILE A 66 2.63 -12.94 3.25
C ILE A 66 2.46 -11.50 3.69
N MET A 67 2.46 -10.58 2.73
CA MET A 67 2.42 -9.14 2.95
C MET A 67 1.11 -8.60 2.41
N GLU A 68 0.32 -8.01 3.29
CA GLU A 68 -0.92 -7.33 2.90
C GLU A 68 -0.61 -5.86 2.60
N HIS A 69 -0.98 -5.37 1.42
CA HIS A 69 -0.81 -3.96 1.10
C HIS A 69 -1.83 -3.11 1.85
N ILE A 70 -1.44 -1.86 2.12
CA ILE A 70 -2.36 -0.86 2.67
C ILE A 70 -3.21 -0.31 1.52
N GLU A 71 -2.59 0.09 0.42
CA GLU A 71 -3.26 0.52 -0.79
C GLU A 71 -4.00 -0.63 -1.49
N GLU A 72 -5.08 -0.29 -2.21
CA GLU A 72 -5.84 -1.25 -3.02
C GLU A 72 -5.08 -1.69 -4.28
N ALA A 73 -5.43 -2.87 -4.80
CA ALA A 73 -4.92 -3.37 -6.06
C ALA A 73 -5.21 -2.36 -7.18
N GLY A 74 -4.16 -1.96 -7.90
CA GLY A 74 -4.22 -0.85 -8.87
C GLY A 74 -3.20 0.23 -8.59
N ILE A 75 -2.75 0.34 -7.34
CA ILE A 75 -1.51 1.02 -6.99
C ILE A 75 -0.39 -0.01 -7.02
N HIS A 76 0.69 0.32 -7.72
CA HIS A 76 1.79 -0.61 -7.90
C HIS A 76 2.40 -1.04 -6.56
N SER A 77 2.64 -2.34 -6.37
CA SER A 77 3.23 -2.93 -5.15
C SER A 77 4.51 -2.27 -4.62
N GLY A 78 5.28 -1.63 -5.50
CA GLY A 78 6.48 -0.86 -5.15
C GLY A 78 6.20 0.50 -4.51
N ASP A 79 5.03 1.07 -4.76
CA ASP A 79 4.57 2.35 -4.21
C ASP A 79 3.61 2.15 -3.03
N SER A 80 3.02 0.96 -2.88
CA SER A 80 2.16 0.64 -1.74
C SER A 80 2.98 0.44 -0.45
N ALA A 81 2.43 0.89 0.66
CA ALA A 81 2.81 0.39 1.98
C ALA A 81 2.31 -1.05 2.13
N CYS A 82 2.99 -1.86 2.94
CA CYS A 82 2.53 -3.21 3.24
C CYS A 82 2.88 -3.66 4.65
N SER A 83 2.08 -4.59 5.18
CA SER A 83 2.22 -5.15 6.53
C SER A 83 2.60 -6.63 6.46
N LEU A 84 3.55 -7.01 7.31
CA LEU A 84 3.89 -8.40 7.62
C LEU A 84 3.85 -8.58 9.15
N PRO A 85 2.96 -9.43 9.70
CA PRO A 85 1.95 -10.22 9.01
C PRO A 85 0.81 -9.35 8.42
N PRO A 86 -0.12 -9.94 7.63
CA PRO A 86 -1.38 -9.30 7.24
C PRO A 86 -2.13 -8.76 8.46
N TYR A 87 -2.79 -7.60 8.31
CA TYR A 87 -3.40 -6.86 9.42
C TYR A 87 -4.94 -6.88 9.38
N SER A 88 -5.53 -7.24 8.24
CA SER A 88 -7.00 -7.30 8.07
C SER A 88 -7.50 -8.57 7.36
N LEU A 89 -6.63 -9.28 6.64
CA LEU A 89 -7.01 -10.55 6.02
C LEU A 89 -7.39 -11.62 7.05
N ARG A 90 -8.41 -12.40 6.71
CA ARG A 90 -8.87 -13.53 7.54
C ARG A 90 -7.91 -14.72 7.43
N ASP A 91 -7.82 -15.50 8.50
CA ASP A 91 -6.92 -16.68 8.58
C ASP A 91 -7.22 -17.73 7.49
N ASP A 92 -8.48 -17.91 7.09
CA ASP A 92 -8.88 -18.85 6.02
C ASP A 92 -8.34 -18.41 4.65
N VAL A 93 -8.39 -17.11 4.36
CA VAL A 93 -7.84 -16.52 3.13
C VAL A 93 -6.32 -16.65 3.12
N ILE A 94 -5.65 -16.37 4.25
CA ILE A 94 -4.19 -16.51 4.38
C ILE A 94 -3.75 -17.97 4.16
N ALA A 95 -4.50 -18.93 4.71
CA ALA A 95 -4.23 -20.35 4.51
C ALA A 95 -4.37 -20.77 3.04
N GLU A 96 -5.39 -20.27 2.34
CA GLU A 96 -5.59 -20.57 0.92
C GLU A 96 -4.53 -19.92 0.03
N ILE A 97 -4.12 -18.67 0.32
CA ILE A 97 -2.99 -18.01 -0.36
C ILE A 97 -1.72 -18.84 -0.23
N ARG A 98 -1.44 -19.38 0.96
CA ARG A 98 -0.29 -20.27 1.20
C ARG A 98 -0.37 -21.51 0.32
N ARG A 99 -1.50 -22.22 0.35
CA ARG A 99 -1.74 -23.44 -0.44
C ARG A 99 -1.57 -23.18 -1.94
N GLN A 100 -2.11 -22.08 -2.46
CA GLN A 100 -1.97 -21.69 -3.87
C GLN A 100 -0.52 -21.38 -4.25
N THR A 101 0.22 -20.72 -3.35
CA THR A 101 1.65 -20.41 -3.54
C THR A 101 2.47 -21.68 -3.66
N GLU A 102 2.26 -22.65 -2.76
CA GLU A 102 2.93 -23.95 -2.80
C GLU A 102 2.62 -24.72 -4.09
N ALA A 103 1.34 -24.77 -4.48
CA ALA A 103 0.93 -25.44 -5.72
C ALA A 103 1.60 -24.81 -6.95
N MET A 104 1.68 -23.47 -7.01
CA MET A 104 2.35 -22.76 -8.10
C MET A 104 3.86 -23.00 -8.12
N ALA A 105 4.52 -23.03 -6.96
CA ALA A 105 5.95 -23.33 -6.87
C ALA A 105 6.28 -24.69 -7.51
N HIS A 106 5.48 -25.71 -7.21
CA HIS A 106 5.62 -27.04 -7.80
C HIS A 106 5.29 -27.07 -9.28
N ALA A 107 4.17 -26.46 -9.70
CA ALA A 107 3.75 -26.45 -11.10
C ALA A 107 4.76 -25.75 -12.02
N LEU A 108 5.45 -24.73 -11.52
CA LEU A 108 6.46 -23.96 -12.25
C LEU A 108 7.88 -24.53 -12.12
N GLY A 109 8.08 -25.58 -11.31
CA GLY A 109 9.41 -26.18 -11.09
C GLY A 109 10.42 -25.22 -10.46
N VAL A 110 9.96 -24.37 -9.52
CA VAL A 110 10.82 -23.35 -8.89
C VAL A 110 11.94 -24.03 -8.07
N VAL A 111 13.16 -23.52 -8.22
CA VAL A 111 14.32 -23.82 -7.36
C VAL A 111 14.98 -22.50 -6.97
N GLY A 112 14.93 -22.14 -5.68
CA GLY A 112 15.36 -20.83 -5.18
C GLY A 112 14.17 -19.99 -4.70
N LEU A 113 14.15 -18.71 -5.08
CA LEU A 113 13.09 -17.75 -4.71
C LEU A 113 11.99 -17.67 -5.75
N MET A 114 10.78 -17.44 -5.27
CA MET A 114 9.67 -16.93 -6.06
C MET A 114 8.89 -15.88 -5.28
N ASN A 115 8.19 -15.03 -6.02
CA ASN A 115 7.21 -14.10 -5.51
C ASN A 115 5.88 -14.30 -6.25
N VAL A 116 4.77 -14.20 -5.53
CA VAL A 116 3.43 -14.24 -6.11
C VAL A 116 2.67 -13.01 -5.65
N GLN A 117 2.00 -12.35 -6.58
CA GLN A 117 1.07 -11.25 -6.29
C GLN A 117 -0.37 -11.73 -6.45
N TYR A 118 -1.19 -11.47 -5.44
CA TYR A 118 -2.61 -11.76 -5.43
C TYR A 118 -3.43 -10.49 -5.25
N ALA A 119 -4.69 -10.55 -5.66
CA ALA A 119 -5.73 -9.63 -5.24
C ALA A 119 -6.83 -10.41 -4.53
N VAL A 120 -7.27 -9.94 -3.38
CA VAL A 120 -8.37 -10.52 -2.60
C VAL A 120 -9.57 -9.60 -2.64
N LYS A 121 -10.70 -10.09 -3.11
CA LYS A 121 -11.94 -9.32 -3.17
C LYS A 121 -13.13 -10.18 -2.75
N ASP A 122 -13.89 -9.71 -1.76
CA ASP A 122 -15.09 -10.39 -1.25
C ASP A 122 -14.85 -11.86 -0.81
N GLY A 123 -13.60 -12.19 -0.45
CA GLY A 123 -13.16 -13.54 -0.08
C GLY A 123 -12.59 -14.36 -1.24
N ASP A 124 -12.78 -13.94 -2.48
CA ASP A 124 -12.18 -14.57 -3.66
C ASP A 124 -10.72 -14.13 -3.82
N ILE A 125 -9.85 -15.08 -4.17
CA ILE A 125 -8.41 -14.87 -4.38
C ILE A 125 -8.13 -14.95 -5.88
N TYR A 126 -7.59 -13.87 -6.44
CA TYR A 126 -7.17 -13.75 -7.83
C TYR A 126 -5.65 -13.71 -7.89
N VAL A 127 -5.05 -14.50 -8.78
CA VAL A 127 -3.61 -14.43 -9.06
C VAL A 127 -3.35 -13.31 -10.06
N LEU A 128 -2.50 -12.35 -9.69
CA LEU A 128 -2.10 -11.24 -10.57
C LEU A 128 -0.90 -11.62 -11.44
N GLU A 129 0.18 -12.06 -10.81
CA GLU A 129 1.39 -12.52 -11.49
C GLU A 129 2.25 -13.41 -10.58
N VAL A 130 3.13 -14.21 -11.20
CA VAL A 130 4.18 -14.98 -10.51
C VAL A 130 5.54 -14.57 -11.07
N ASN A 131 6.43 -14.24 -10.16
CA ASN A 131 7.82 -13.88 -10.44
C ASN A 131 8.73 -15.00 -9.94
N PRO A 132 9.21 -15.94 -10.79
CA PRO A 132 10.09 -17.05 -10.39
C PRO A 132 11.53 -16.57 -10.18
N ARG A 133 11.70 -15.58 -9.31
CA ARG A 133 12.96 -14.89 -8.98
C ARG A 133 12.82 -14.18 -7.63
N ALA A 134 13.92 -13.60 -7.16
CA ALA A 134 13.88 -12.65 -6.06
C ALA A 134 13.03 -11.40 -6.43
N SER A 135 12.16 -11.01 -5.51
CA SER A 135 11.42 -9.75 -5.53
C SER A 135 12.17 -8.67 -4.74
N ARG A 136 11.68 -7.42 -4.84
CA ARG A 136 12.22 -6.30 -4.05
C ARG A 136 11.90 -6.42 -2.56
N THR A 137 10.88 -7.20 -2.18
CA THR A 137 10.41 -7.37 -0.79
C THR A 137 11.24 -8.38 0.01
N VAL A 138 12.09 -9.18 -0.65
CA VAL A 138 12.96 -10.17 0.00
C VAL A 138 13.79 -9.60 1.17
N PRO A 139 14.45 -8.43 1.06
CA PRO A 139 15.16 -7.83 2.18
C PRO A 139 14.23 -7.44 3.34
N PHE A 140 13.06 -6.87 3.04
CA PHE A 140 12.05 -6.53 4.05
C PHE A 140 11.55 -7.78 4.78
N VAL A 141 11.17 -8.84 4.05
CA VAL A 141 10.73 -10.12 4.64
C VAL A 141 11.85 -10.73 5.49
N ALA A 142 13.10 -10.73 5.02
CA ALA A 142 14.23 -11.24 5.78
C ALA A 142 14.45 -10.48 7.10
N LYS A 143 14.27 -9.15 7.08
CA LYS A 143 14.40 -8.32 8.27
C LYS A 143 13.22 -8.46 9.22
N ALA A 144 12.00 -8.59 8.71
CA ALA A 144 10.80 -8.79 9.53
C ALA A 144 10.75 -10.18 10.16
N THR A 145 11.25 -11.22 9.49
CA THR A 145 11.21 -12.60 10.00
C THR A 145 12.48 -13.01 10.75
N GLY A 146 13.59 -12.29 10.55
CA GLY A 146 14.90 -12.68 11.05
C GLY A 146 15.56 -13.81 10.24
N ILE A 147 14.91 -14.27 9.16
CA ILE A 147 15.37 -15.41 8.37
C ILE A 147 16.13 -14.91 7.14
N PRO A 148 17.38 -15.35 6.89
CA PRO A 148 18.19 -14.88 5.76
C PRO A 148 17.78 -15.57 4.45
N ILE A 149 16.53 -15.37 4.01
CA ILE A 149 15.91 -16.10 2.89
C ILE A 149 16.69 -16.00 1.58
N ALA A 150 17.34 -14.87 1.27
CA ALA A 150 18.19 -14.74 0.08
C ALA A 150 19.43 -15.66 0.15
N LYS A 151 20.04 -15.80 1.33
CA LYS A 151 21.19 -16.69 1.56
C LYS A 151 20.77 -18.16 1.44
N ILE A 152 19.60 -18.49 1.98
CA ILE A 152 19.01 -19.84 1.87
C ILE A 152 18.71 -20.17 0.41
N ALA A 153 18.06 -19.26 -0.32
CA ALA A 153 17.76 -19.42 -1.75
C ALA A 153 19.01 -19.69 -2.59
N ALA A 154 20.09 -18.95 -2.36
CA ALA A 154 21.35 -19.15 -3.07
C ALA A 154 21.94 -20.55 -2.83
N ARG A 155 21.87 -21.06 -1.59
CA ARG A 155 22.32 -22.41 -1.24
C ARG A 155 21.42 -23.50 -1.83
N ILE A 156 20.10 -23.25 -1.87
CA ILE A 156 19.15 -24.14 -2.55
C ILE A 156 19.46 -24.24 -4.04
N MET A 157 19.71 -23.12 -4.71
CA MET A 157 20.11 -23.13 -6.13
C MET A 157 21.46 -23.83 -6.36
N ALA A 158 22.32 -23.91 -5.34
CA ALA A 158 23.57 -24.68 -5.36
C ALA A 158 23.39 -26.17 -5.02
N GLY A 159 22.16 -26.63 -4.75
CA GLY A 159 21.82 -28.04 -4.53
C GLY A 159 21.53 -28.43 -3.08
N GLU A 160 21.57 -27.50 -2.12
CA GLU A 160 21.17 -27.79 -0.75
C GLU A 160 19.65 -27.92 -0.60
N LYS A 161 19.21 -28.73 0.38
CA LYS A 161 17.79 -28.96 0.65
C LYS A 161 17.27 -28.04 1.74
N LEU A 162 15.98 -27.70 1.65
CA LEU A 162 15.33 -26.76 2.54
C LEU A 162 15.36 -27.24 4.01
N ALA A 163 15.27 -28.55 4.21
CA ALA A 163 15.39 -29.21 5.52
C ALA A 163 16.74 -28.96 6.24
N ASN A 164 17.79 -28.48 5.55
CA ASN A 164 19.09 -28.20 6.18
C ASN A 164 19.13 -26.86 6.93
N PHE A 165 18.06 -26.06 6.88
CA PHE A 165 18.06 -24.68 7.38
C PHE A 165 17.23 -24.47 8.65
N GLY A 166 16.69 -25.53 9.25
CA GLY A 166 15.88 -25.43 10.48
C GLY A 166 14.57 -24.64 10.28
N ILE A 167 14.03 -24.68 9.07
CA ILE A 167 12.75 -24.06 8.66
C ILE A 167 11.76 -25.14 8.23
N ASP A 168 11.60 -26.15 9.08
CA ASP A 168 10.84 -27.37 8.76
C ASP A 168 9.31 -27.16 8.74
N GLN A 169 8.84 -26.01 9.22
CA GLN A 169 7.45 -25.59 9.13
C GLN A 169 7.20 -24.88 7.78
N PRO A 170 5.98 -24.95 7.21
CA PRO A 170 5.68 -24.34 5.90
C PRO A 170 5.69 -22.80 5.87
N GLY A 171 6.12 -22.15 6.96
CA GLY A 171 6.28 -20.71 7.08
C GLY A 171 7.02 -20.28 8.34
N PRO A 172 7.23 -18.96 8.54
CA PRO A 172 7.89 -18.45 9.73
C PRO A 172 7.06 -18.76 10.99
N PRO A 173 7.71 -18.86 12.16
CA PRO A 173 7.01 -18.87 13.44
C PRO A 173 6.10 -17.66 13.55
N LYS A 174 5.04 -17.79 14.36
CA LYS A 174 4.17 -16.64 14.66
C LYS A 174 5.00 -15.51 15.25
N LEU A 175 5.09 -14.40 14.51
CA LEU A 175 5.80 -13.21 14.93
C LEU A 175 5.03 -12.55 16.09
N ASP A 176 5.77 -12.03 17.07
CA ASP A 176 5.23 -11.27 18.19
C ASP A 176 5.21 -9.75 17.92
N HIS A 177 5.43 -9.39 16.65
CA HIS A 177 5.54 -8.03 16.15
C HIS A 177 4.98 -7.92 14.73
N VAL A 178 4.83 -6.67 14.29
CA VAL A 178 4.34 -6.22 13.00
C VAL A 178 5.42 -5.35 12.36
N ALA A 179 5.78 -5.70 11.13
CA ALA A 179 6.62 -4.92 10.27
C ALA A 179 5.76 -4.23 9.21
N VAL A 180 5.92 -2.92 9.07
CA VAL A 180 5.26 -2.14 8.01
C VAL A 180 6.34 -1.54 7.11
N LYS A 181 6.28 -1.84 5.83
CA LYS A 181 7.07 -1.18 4.78
C LYS A 181 6.30 0.06 4.30
N GLU A 182 6.98 1.17 4.12
CA GLU A 182 6.45 2.36 3.42
C GLU A 182 7.40 2.80 2.30
N ALA A 183 6.85 3.31 1.20
CA ALA A 183 7.57 3.80 0.05
C ALA A 183 8.03 5.26 0.24
N VAL A 184 9.22 5.58 -0.28
CA VAL A 184 9.80 6.94 -0.25
C VAL A 184 9.79 7.52 -1.65
N PHE A 185 9.11 8.67 -1.79
CA PHE A 185 8.85 9.30 -3.08
C PHE A 185 9.73 10.53 -3.34
N PRO A 186 10.17 10.74 -4.58
CA PRO A 186 11.00 11.90 -4.94
C PRO A 186 10.17 13.12 -5.36
N PHE A 187 8.85 13.15 -5.14
CA PHE A 187 7.94 14.17 -5.71
C PHE A 187 8.36 15.62 -5.40
N ALA A 188 8.91 15.88 -4.21
CA ALA A 188 9.39 17.21 -3.82
C ALA A 188 10.51 17.73 -4.74
N ARG A 189 11.25 16.83 -5.41
CA ARG A 189 12.36 17.18 -6.33
C ARG A 189 11.90 17.50 -7.75
N PHE A 190 10.64 17.21 -8.11
CA PHE A 190 10.14 17.36 -9.47
C PHE A 190 8.92 18.30 -9.52
N PRO A 191 9.16 19.62 -9.64
CA PRO A 191 8.07 20.59 -9.81
C PRO A 191 7.36 20.36 -11.14
N GLY A 192 6.09 19.94 -11.08
CA GLY A 192 5.27 19.62 -12.25
C GLY A 192 4.83 18.16 -12.33
N VAL A 193 5.35 17.29 -11.48
CA VAL A 193 4.87 15.90 -11.35
C VAL A 193 3.76 15.83 -10.32
N ASP A 194 2.72 15.07 -10.66
CA ASP A 194 1.60 14.77 -9.79
C ASP A 194 1.92 13.60 -8.84
N VAL A 195 1.47 13.70 -7.59
CA VAL A 195 1.70 12.71 -6.52
C VAL A 195 0.72 11.55 -6.55
N VAL A 196 -0.18 11.51 -7.53
CA VAL A 196 -1.14 10.41 -7.71
C VAL A 196 -0.39 9.10 -7.93
N LEU A 197 -0.72 8.11 -7.11
CA LEU A 197 -0.25 6.75 -7.25
C LEU A 197 -1.10 6.02 -8.29
N GLY A 198 -0.50 5.03 -8.93
CA GLY A 198 -1.16 4.25 -9.97
C GLY A 198 -0.41 2.96 -10.27
N PRO A 199 -0.69 2.32 -11.41
CA PRO A 199 -0.14 1.01 -11.71
C PRO A 199 1.34 1.02 -12.11
N GLU A 200 1.95 2.20 -12.30
CA GLU A 200 3.38 2.37 -12.55
C GLU A 200 4.08 2.90 -11.30
N MET A 201 5.20 2.27 -10.94
CA MET A 201 6.03 2.61 -9.77
C MET A 201 6.73 3.95 -9.93
N LYS A 202 6.68 4.80 -8.89
CA LYS A 202 7.36 6.10 -8.82
C LYS A 202 8.30 6.26 -7.63
N SER A 203 8.22 5.37 -6.63
CA SER A 203 9.07 5.41 -5.45
C SER A 203 10.53 5.12 -5.78
N THR A 204 11.44 5.68 -4.96
CA THR A 204 12.91 5.52 -5.13
C THR A 204 13.56 4.72 -4.01
N GLY A 205 12.83 4.52 -2.91
CA GLY A 205 13.31 3.81 -1.74
C GLY A 205 12.15 3.37 -0.86
N GLU A 206 12.49 2.76 0.26
CA GLU A 206 11.52 2.26 1.23
C GLU A 206 12.10 2.36 2.64
N VAL A 207 11.22 2.41 3.63
CA VAL A 207 11.54 2.35 5.06
C VAL A 207 10.71 1.28 5.74
N MET A 208 11.14 0.87 6.93
CA MET A 208 10.48 -0.17 7.72
C MET A 208 10.19 0.35 9.13
N GLY A 209 8.92 0.36 9.51
CA GLY A 209 8.48 0.52 10.89
C GLY A 209 8.24 -0.84 11.54
N LEU A 210 8.74 -1.03 12.77
CA LEU A 210 8.62 -2.29 13.51
C LEU A 210 8.09 -2.01 14.91
N ASP A 211 7.02 -2.72 15.30
CA ASP A 211 6.43 -2.64 16.64
C ASP A 211 5.59 -3.88 16.96
N ARG A 212 5.16 -4.05 18.21
CA ARG A 212 4.20 -5.09 18.61
C ARG A 212 2.76 -4.73 18.23
N ASP A 213 2.49 -3.45 17.96
CA ASP A 213 1.20 -2.95 17.50
C ASP A 213 1.28 -2.41 16.06
N PHE A 214 0.27 -2.72 15.25
CA PHE A 214 0.20 -2.26 13.86
C PHE A 214 0.19 -0.73 13.75
N GLY A 215 -0.58 -0.03 14.60
CA GLY A 215 -0.68 1.43 14.55
C GLY A 215 0.66 2.10 14.81
N ARG A 216 1.41 1.63 15.82
CA ARG A 216 2.78 2.12 16.08
C ARG A 216 3.78 1.72 14.98
N ALA A 217 3.68 0.52 14.42
CA ALA A 217 4.53 0.10 13.30
C ALA A 217 4.30 0.99 12.07
N PHE A 218 3.03 1.30 11.75
CA PHE A 218 2.67 2.22 10.68
C PHE A 218 3.11 3.66 10.98
N ALA A 219 2.91 4.17 12.21
CA ALA A 219 3.42 5.49 12.60
C ALA A 219 4.94 5.62 12.40
N LYS A 220 5.70 4.58 12.77
CA LYS A 220 7.15 4.53 12.56
C LYS A 220 7.53 4.49 11.08
N SER A 221 6.77 3.80 10.23
CA SER A 221 7.03 3.78 8.79
C SER A 221 6.74 5.14 8.15
N GLN A 222 5.66 5.82 8.55
CA GLN A 222 5.36 7.19 8.11
C GLN A 222 6.48 8.14 8.49
N LEU A 223 6.88 8.15 9.76
CA LEU A 223 7.97 9.00 10.25
C LEU A 223 9.28 8.71 9.52
N GLY A 224 9.60 7.43 9.29
CA GLY A 224 10.78 7.02 8.52
C GLY A 224 10.75 7.53 7.08
N ALA A 225 9.56 7.62 6.46
CA ALA A 225 9.37 8.14 5.12
C ALA A 225 9.40 9.68 5.05
N GLY A 226 9.56 10.35 6.20
CA GLY A 226 9.55 11.80 6.32
C GLY A 226 8.15 12.40 6.40
N VAL A 227 7.16 11.62 6.82
CA VAL A 227 5.77 12.06 7.03
C VAL A 227 5.50 12.21 8.52
N ASP A 228 5.28 13.45 8.95
CA ASP A 228 4.90 13.76 10.33
C ASP A 228 3.38 13.71 10.49
N LEU A 229 2.89 12.69 11.19
CA LEU A 229 1.46 12.57 11.48
C LEU A 229 1.03 13.58 12.56
N PRO A 230 -0.10 14.27 12.39
CA PRO A 230 -0.54 15.26 13.36
C PRO A 230 -1.12 14.60 14.62
N ASP A 231 -0.98 15.28 15.76
CA ASP A 231 -1.56 14.89 17.05
C ASP A 231 -2.87 15.66 17.37
N SER A 232 -3.11 16.74 16.65
CA SER A 232 -4.21 17.70 16.84
C SER A 232 -4.40 18.56 15.58
N GLY A 233 -5.47 19.35 15.54
CA GLY A 233 -5.75 20.29 14.43
C GLY A 233 -6.93 19.86 13.57
N THR A 234 -6.89 20.23 12.29
CA THR A 234 -7.98 20.00 11.33
C THR A 234 -7.59 18.99 10.26
N VAL A 235 -8.52 18.08 9.97
CA VAL A 235 -8.40 17.12 8.86
C VAL A 235 -9.36 17.51 7.76
N PHE A 236 -8.85 17.63 6.54
CA PHE A 236 -9.68 17.79 5.35
C PHE A 236 -10.07 16.42 4.77
N VAL A 237 -11.36 16.22 4.51
CA VAL A 237 -11.91 14.97 3.96
C VAL A 237 -12.72 15.26 2.71
N SER A 238 -12.32 14.68 1.58
CA SER A 238 -13.09 14.76 0.33
C SER A 238 -12.98 13.45 -0.43
N VAL A 239 -14.00 12.62 -0.37
CA VAL A 239 -13.98 11.27 -0.91
C VAL A 239 -14.99 11.10 -2.05
N ARG A 240 -14.73 10.15 -2.94
CA ARG A 240 -15.69 9.71 -3.96
C ARG A 240 -16.90 9.02 -3.33
N ASP A 241 -18.02 8.96 -4.06
CA ASP A 241 -19.30 8.54 -3.48
C ASP A 241 -19.29 7.14 -2.86
N HIS A 242 -18.62 6.18 -3.49
CA HIS A 242 -18.57 4.81 -2.97
C HIS A 242 -17.70 4.67 -1.71
N ASP A 243 -16.78 5.61 -1.48
CA ASP A 243 -15.91 5.61 -0.29
C ASP A 243 -16.57 6.26 0.93
N LYS A 244 -17.70 6.96 0.75
CA LYS A 244 -18.40 7.68 1.81
C LYS A 244 -18.73 6.78 2.99
N GLN A 245 -19.24 5.58 2.74
CA GLN A 245 -19.55 4.66 3.82
C GLN A 245 -18.29 4.21 4.59
N ALA A 246 -17.19 3.98 3.86
CA ALA A 246 -15.95 3.46 4.43
C ALA A 246 -15.15 4.51 5.22
N ILE A 247 -15.32 5.81 4.94
CA ILE A 247 -14.68 6.91 5.69
C ILE A 247 -15.35 7.21 7.04
N LEU A 248 -16.56 6.71 7.29
CA LEU A 248 -17.31 7.01 8.53
C LEU A 248 -16.57 6.58 9.80
N GLY A 249 -15.96 5.40 9.80
CA GLY A 249 -15.17 4.91 10.94
C GLY A 249 -14.00 5.85 11.24
N PRO A 250 -13.07 6.04 10.29
CA PRO A 250 -11.95 6.97 10.46
C PRO A 250 -12.38 8.40 10.87
N ALA A 251 -13.47 8.93 10.30
CA ALA A 251 -13.98 10.26 10.65
C ALA A 251 -14.47 10.34 12.10
N ARG A 252 -15.17 9.32 12.59
CA ARG A 252 -15.60 9.23 14.00
C ARG A 252 -14.41 9.16 14.95
N ASP A 253 -13.43 8.34 14.61
CA ASP A 253 -12.23 8.17 15.44
C ASP A 253 -11.43 9.48 15.53
N LEU A 254 -11.28 10.20 14.40
CA LEU A 254 -10.65 11.52 14.38
C LEU A 254 -11.38 12.54 15.27
N LEU A 255 -12.71 12.65 15.15
CA LEU A 255 -13.51 13.52 16.01
C LEU A 255 -13.40 13.12 17.50
N GLY A 256 -13.43 11.82 17.79
CA GLY A 256 -13.26 11.28 19.14
C GLY A 256 -11.88 11.60 19.74
N MET A 257 -10.86 11.74 18.89
CA MET A 257 -9.52 12.20 19.28
C MET A 257 -9.37 13.73 19.38
N GLY A 258 -10.44 14.49 19.10
CA GLY A 258 -10.47 15.95 19.21
C GLY A 258 -10.05 16.71 17.95
N PHE A 259 -9.92 16.05 16.80
CA PHE A 259 -9.68 16.75 15.53
C PHE A 259 -10.94 17.47 15.06
N ARG A 260 -10.75 18.61 14.39
CA ARG A 260 -11.80 19.26 13.60
C ARG A 260 -11.85 18.63 12.21
N LEU A 261 -13.04 18.40 11.66
CA LEU A 261 -13.19 17.95 10.27
C LEU A 261 -13.70 19.08 9.39
N ILE A 262 -13.03 19.30 8.25
CA ILE A 262 -13.56 20.11 7.14
C ILE A 262 -13.72 19.21 5.92
N ALA A 263 -14.75 19.43 5.11
CA ALA A 263 -15.02 18.58 3.95
C ALA A 263 -15.67 19.33 2.78
N THR A 264 -15.49 18.82 1.56
CA THR A 264 -16.22 19.32 0.38
C THR A 264 -17.70 19.04 0.53
N ARG A 265 -18.55 19.85 -0.11
CA ARG A 265 -20.02 19.82 0.01
C ARG A 265 -20.61 18.42 0.10
N GLY A 266 -20.37 17.57 -0.92
CA GLY A 266 -20.95 16.23 -0.98
C GLY A 266 -20.45 15.26 0.09
N THR A 267 -19.21 15.44 0.60
CA THR A 267 -18.69 14.64 1.71
C THR A 267 -19.23 15.18 3.04
N ALA A 268 -19.28 16.50 3.21
CA ALA A 268 -19.81 17.16 4.41
C ALA A 268 -21.31 16.86 4.63
N ASP A 269 -22.11 16.93 3.57
CA ASP A 269 -23.54 16.58 3.59
C ASP A 269 -23.73 15.16 4.15
N PHE A 270 -23.05 14.18 3.56
CA PHE A 270 -23.13 12.79 3.98
C PHE A 270 -22.67 12.57 5.43
N LEU A 271 -21.52 13.13 5.84
CA LEU A 271 -21.03 12.95 7.21
C LEU A 271 -21.98 13.61 8.24
N SER A 272 -22.57 14.76 7.90
CA SER A 272 -23.55 15.46 8.74
C SER A 272 -24.84 14.65 8.90
N GLU A 273 -25.33 14.03 7.82
CA GLU A 273 -26.49 13.12 7.85
C GLU A 273 -26.24 11.90 8.77
N GLN A 274 -24.99 11.48 8.90
CA GLN A 274 -24.57 10.40 9.81
C GLN A 274 -24.29 10.89 11.24
N GLY A 275 -24.63 12.15 11.55
CA GLY A 275 -24.55 12.76 12.88
C GLY A 275 -23.16 13.28 13.26
N LEU A 276 -22.24 13.44 12.31
CA LEU A 276 -20.89 13.94 12.58
C LEU A 276 -20.80 15.45 12.40
N THR A 277 -20.08 16.13 13.29
CA THR A 277 -19.78 17.56 13.16
C THR A 277 -18.67 17.76 12.14
N VAL A 278 -19.00 18.38 11.01
CA VAL A 278 -18.07 18.67 9.92
C VAL A 278 -18.38 20.04 9.32
N ASP A 279 -17.34 20.83 9.10
CA ASP A 279 -17.46 22.13 8.44
C ASP A 279 -17.32 21.98 6.93
N ARG A 280 -18.05 22.80 6.17
CA ARG A 280 -17.97 22.81 4.71
C ARG A 280 -16.81 23.70 4.25
N VAL A 281 -16.07 23.23 3.25
CA VAL A 281 -15.07 24.04 2.53
C VAL A 281 -15.26 23.90 1.02
N ASN A 282 -15.04 24.98 0.29
CA ASN A 282 -15.15 25.00 -1.16
C ASN A 282 -13.97 24.27 -1.83
N LYS A 283 -14.25 23.61 -2.96
CA LYS A 283 -13.20 23.27 -3.93
C LYS A 283 -12.65 24.54 -4.59
N VAL A 284 -11.49 24.43 -5.22
CA VAL A 284 -10.86 25.56 -5.94
C VAL A 284 -11.82 26.19 -6.97
N LEU A 285 -12.56 25.36 -7.70
CA LEU A 285 -13.54 25.79 -8.71
C LEU A 285 -14.83 26.40 -8.13
N GLU A 286 -15.07 26.26 -6.82
CA GLU A 286 -16.30 26.70 -6.16
C GLU A 286 -16.19 28.10 -5.53
N GLY A 287 -14.99 28.72 -5.59
CA GLY A 287 -14.73 30.08 -5.12
C GLY A 287 -14.12 30.17 -3.72
N SER A 288 -13.56 31.34 -3.39
CA SER A 288 -12.81 31.56 -2.14
C SER A 288 -13.73 31.93 -0.95
N PRO A 289 -13.35 31.58 0.31
CA PRO A 289 -12.18 30.77 0.66
C PRO A 289 -12.37 29.30 0.26
N HIS A 290 -11.31 28.68 -0.28
CA HIS A 290 -11.31 27.28 -0.71
C HIS A 290 -10.21 26.46 -0.02
N ILE A 291 -10.24 25.13 -0.17
CA ILE A 291 -9.33 24.22 0.54
C ILE A 291 -7.83 24.55 0.37
N VAL A 292 -7.41 25.04 -0.79
CA VAL A 292 -6.00 25.41 -0.99
C VAL A 292 -5.61 26.63 -0.14
N ASP A 293 -6.53 27.55 0.12
CA ASP A 293 -6.30 28.71 0.99
C ASP A 293 -6.12 28.23 2.43
N ALA A 294 -7.03 27.37 2.91
CA ALA A 294 -6.95 26.78 4.25
C ALA A 294 -5.65 26.00 4.49
N ILE A 295 -5.12 25.33 3.47
CA ILE A 295 -3.81 24.66 3.54
C ILE A 295 -2.67 25.67 3.65
N ILE A 296 -2.69 26.74 2.85
CA ILE A 296 -1.66 27.79 2.86
C ILE A 296 -1.67 28.55 4.19
N ASP A 297 -2.85 28.80 4.74
CA ASP A 297 -3.04 29.50 6.01
C ASP A 297 -2.72 28.61 7.24
N GLY A 298 -2.32 27.36 7.02
CA GLY A 298 -1.96 26.42 8.08
C GLY A 298 -3.15 25.89 8.88
N GLU A 299 -4.37 26.00 8.36
CA GLU A 299 -5.59 25.55 9.03
C GLU A 299 -5.79 24.04 8.94
N VAL A 300 -5.08 23.34 8.03
CA VAL A 300 -5.21 21.91 7.75
C VAL A 300 -3.91 21.17 8.03
N GLN A 301 -3.99 20.09 8.81
CA GLN A 301 -2.84 19.28 9.25
C GLN A 301 -2.80 17.89 8.60
N MET A 302 -3.89 17.44 7.98
CA MET A 302 -3.94 16.18 7.22
C MET A 302 -5.01 16.25 6.15
N VAL A 303 -4.75 15.61 5.00
CA VAL A 303 -5.70 15.50 3.90
C VAL A 303 -6.03 14.03 3.62
N VAL A 304 -7.32 13.73 3.55
CA VAL A 304 -7.85 12.49 2.98
C VAL A 304 -8.64 12.85 1.73
N ASN A 305 -8.13 12.48 0.56
CA ASN A 305 -8.80 12.76 -0.69
C ASN A 305 -8.72 11.60 -1.68
N THR A 306 -9.86 10.95 -1.88
CA THR A 306 -10.02 9.93 -2.91
C THR A 306 -10.67 10.54 -4.15
N THR A 307 -10.19 10.19 -5.34
CA THR A 307 -10.67 10.74 -6.62
C THR A 307 -10.95 9.62 -7.61
N GLU A 308 -11.86 9.85 -8.55
CA GLU A 308 -12.17 8.92 -9.63
C GLU A 308 -12.31 9.69 -10.95
N GLY A 309 -11.71 9.15 -12.01
CA GLY A 309 -11.76 9.72 -13.35
C GLY A 309 -10.73 10.85 -13.58
N ALA A 310 -10.29 10.95 -14.84
CA ALA A 310 -9.21 11.85 -15.24
C ALA A 310 -9.47 13.33 -14.88
N LYS A 311 -10.71 13.79 -15.05
CA LYS A 311 -11.09 15.19 -14.78
C LYS A 311 -10.99 15.52 -13.28
N SER A 312 -11.49 14.67 -12.40
CA SER A 312 -11.40 14.91 -10.95
C SER A 312 -9.97 14.81 -10.43
N ILE A 313 -9.14 13.98 -11.06
CA ILE A 313 -7.71 13.93 -10.80
C ILE A 313 -7.08 15.28 -11.15
N GLU A 314 -7.30 15.79 -12.36
CA GLU A 314 -6.79 17.07 -12.83
C GLU A 314 -7.25 18.24 -11.95
N ASP A 315 -8.54 18.32 -11.65
CA ASP A 315 -9.14 19.36 -10.80
C ASP A 315 -8.54 19.40 -9.38
N SER A 316 -8.03 18.27 -8.90
CA SER A 316 -7.45 18.12 -7.55
C SER A 316 -5.92 18.22 -7.53
N PHE A 317 -5.28 18.52 -8.68
CA PHE A 317 -3.82 18.63 -8.79
C PHE A 317 -3.24 19.71 -7.88
N SER A 318 -3.85 20.90 -7.87
CA SER A 318 -3.39 22.02 -7.05
C SER A 318 -3.41 21.67 -5.56
N LEU A 319 -4.48 21.04 -5.09
CA LEU A 319 -4.63 20.55 -3.72
C LEU A 319 -3.47 19.61 -3.33
N ARG A 320 -3.23 18.58 -4.14
CA ARG A 320 -2.15 17.61 -3.91
C ARG A 320 -0.78 18.28 -3.88
N ARG A 321 -0.55 19.19 -4.82
CA ARG A 321 0.72 19.91 -4.91
C ARG A 321 0.97 20.78 -3.70
N THR A 322 -0.03 21.55 -3.28
CA THR A 322 0.08 22.42 -2.11
C THR A 322 0.32 21.61 -0.84
N ALA A 323 -0.41 20.51 -0.64
CA ALA A 323 -0.19 19.63 0.51
C ALA A 323 1.24 19.07 0.54
N LEU A 324 1.75 18.58 -0.61
CA LEU A 324 3.13 18.12 -0.73
C LEU A 324 4.14 19.21 -0.37
N THR A 325 3.98 20.43 -0.90
CA THR A 325 4.94 21.53 -0.65
C THR A 325 4.86 22.09 0.76
N SER A 326 3.70 21.97 1.41
CA SER A 326 3.49 22.37 2.80
C SER A 326 3.85 21.26 3.81
N GLY A 327 4.29 20.08 3.34
CA GLY A 327 4.63 18.96 4.21
C GLY A 327 3.43 18.35 4.94
N ILE A 328 2.22 18.51 4.40
CA ILE A 328 0.99 17.98 5.01
C ILE A 328 0.75 16.54 4.53
N PRO A 329 0.59 15.57 5.45
CA PRO A 329 0.26 14.19 5.10
C PRO A 329 -1.01 14.12 4.23
N TYR A 330 -0.89 13.39 3.12
CA TYR A 330 -1.93 13.29 2.11
C TYR A 330 -2.21 11.83 1.76
N TYR A 331 -3.44 11.38 2.02
CA TYR A 331 -3.86 10.01 1.75
C TYR A 331 -4.89 9.97 0.61
N THR A 332 -4.56 9.21 -0.43
CA THR A 332 -5.37 9.05 -1.65
C THR A 332 -6.32 7.86 -1.62
N THR A 333 -6.27 7.03 -0.57
CA THR A 333 -7.06 5.81 -0.41
C THR A 333 -7.74 5.76 0.97
N ILE A 334 -8.86 5.06 1.06
CA ILE A 334 -9.56 4.86 2.36
C ILE A 334 -8.77 3.94 3.28
N ALA A 335 -8.12 2.92 2.74
CA ALA A 335 -7.30 2.02 3.53
C ALA A 335 -6.08 2.74 4.13
N GLY A 336 -5.40 3.60 3.35
CA GLY A 336 -4.38 4.51 3.86
C GLY A 336 -4.89 5.43 4.96
N ALA A 337 -6.04 6.09 4.74
CA ALA A 337 -6.66 6.93 5.78
C ALA A 337 -6.96 6.14 7.07
N ARG A 338 -7.46 4.90 6.97
CA ARG A 338 -7.73 4.04 8.14
C ARG A 338 -6.44 3.65 8.87
N ALA A 339 -5.39 3.27 8.14
CA ALA A 339 -4.10 2.94 8.72
C ALA A 339 -3.50 4.14 9.47
N THR A 340 -3.60 5.33 8.88
CA THR A 340 -3.15 6.58 9.49
C THR A 340 -3.92 6.93 10.75
N VAL A 341 -5.25 6.81 10.75
CA VAL A 341 -6.05 7.09 11.94
C VAL A 341 -5.71 6.12 13.08
N ARG A 342 -5.49 4.83 12.78
CA ARG A 342 -4.98 3.85 13.77
C ARG A 342 -3.61 4.24 14.30
N ALA A 343 -2.72 4.75 13.45
CA ALA A 343 -1.39 5.21 13.85
C ALA A 343 -1.45 6.44 14.78
N ILE A 344 -2.27 7.44 14.44
CA ILE A 344 -2.51 8.62 15.29
C ILE A 344 -3.08 8.18 16.65
N GLN A 345 -4.05 7.27 16.66
CA GLN A 345 -4.63 6.74 17.90
C GLN A 345 -3.58 6.01 18.74
N ALA A 346 -2.73 5.20 18.11
CA ALA A 346 -1.66 4.48 18.80
C ALA A 346 -0.60 5.44 19.39
N MET A 347 -0.26 6.52 18.69
CA MET A 347 0.62 7.59 19.17
C MET A 347 0.03 8.35 20.36
N LYS A 348 -1.29 8.55 20.42
CA LYS A 348 -1.95 9.15 21.59
C LYS A 348 -1.93 8.24 22.82
N ASN A 349 -1.96 6.93 22.62
CA ASN A 349 -2.03 5.93 23.69
C ASN A 349 -0.66 5.49 24.22
N GLY A 350 0.46 5.96 23.66
CA GLY A 350 1.80 5.64 24.11
C GLY A 350 2.90 6.21 23.23
N SER A 351 4.14 6.20 23.72
CA SER A 351 5.30 6.69 22.97
C SER A 351 5.78 5.70 21.90
N LEU A 352 6.37 6.22 20.82
CA LEU A 352 7.08 5.41 19.83
C LEU A 352 8.45 4.98 20.38
N GLU A 353 8.50 3.81 21.02
CA GLU A 353 9.74 3.26 21.56
C GLU A 353 10.67 2.74 20.45
N VAL A 354 11.98 2.86 20.67
CA VAL A 354 13.02 2.30 19.81
C VAL A 354 13.49 0.96 20.34
N ALA A 355 13.78 0.04 19.43
CA ALA A 355 14.28 -1.28 19.77
C ALA A 355 15.24 -1.76 18.69
N SER A 356 16.28 -2.50 19.08
CA SER A 356 17.20 -3.11 18.12
C SER A 356 16.48 -4.24 17.38
N LEU A 357 16.88 -4.50 16.15
CA LEU A 357 16.28 -5.57 15.35
C LEU A 357 16.40 -6.93 16.06
N GLN A 358 17.53 -7.17 16.72
CA GLN A 358 17.83 -8.40 17.47
C GLN A 358 16.83 -8.63 18.60
N SER A 359 16.35 -7.57 19.26
CA SER A 359 15.41 -7.70 20.39
C SER A 359 14.04 -8.27 20.01
N TYR A 360 13.69 -8.23 18.72
CA TYR A 360 12.44 -8.81 18.20
C TYR A 360 12.53 -10.30 17.93
N PHE A 361 13.73 -10.88 17.92
CA PHE A 361 13.96 -12.30 17.65
C PHE A 361 14.54 -12.95 18.91
N LYS A 362 13.71 -13.70 19.65
CA LYS A 362 14.19 -14.45 20.82
C LYS A 362 15.24 -15.48 20.37
N GLY A 363 16.44 -15.45 20.97
CA GLY A 363 17.51 -16.43 20.72
C GLY A 363 18.51 -16.08 19.62
N ALA A 364 18.69 -14.79 19.28
CA ALA A 364 19.75 -14.33 18.36
C ALA A 364 21.13 -14.14 19.05
N GLU A 365 21.47 -15.02 20.00
CA GLU A 365 22.82 -15.20 20.56
C GLU A 365 23.42 -16.53 20.11
#